data_AF-Q1K767-F1
#
_entry.id   AF-Q1K767-F1
#
_cell.length_a   1.000
_cell.length_b   1.000
_cell.length_c   1.000
_cell.angle_alpha   90.00
_cell.angle_beta   90.00
_cell.angle_gamma   90.00
#
_symmetry.space_group_name_H-M   'P 1'
#
loop_
_entity.id
_entity.type
_entity.pdbx_description
1 polymer ?
#
loop_
_entity_poly.entity_id
_entity_poly.type
_entity_poly.pdbx_seq_one_letter_code
_entity_poly.pdbx_strand_id
1 'polypeptide(L)'
;MYFCPIRNQYLHPPSQPTATNSHERPSRPLEQLSPVRASSARVPHNIVIVPQSHSSDNALTKIEALFETIVDAISVGSPITIPYRRSTNAQVFDPTASASNPRDGRHMDSVRFPGRNPQELRRFEALFRIIEISHEALLSGTLVTKRNIYYQNMELFRSQSVVDDMVDNLAFTLGVGRNDLNIVATAKGLVAGQVELIMRGGSKIDCAESSDSGVLLPSISAVGKIDFQSVKWLLVIEKEATFRTLSASRYYTVSRAGSGILVTGKGYPDLATRKFLAAIHSVRPRLLMFALVDFDPHGISVLRTYQYGSQRLDHEERTKVFGLRWLGIRSSDVLLNTVMTQDCSANSQGSQSSQDLSSQESIAYSVDAFEDERPAKRPRSRRTKSHPSDYTASLSERDREKAVSVLRDICGTARLDATEREHKLELQRMLMLNIKAEIQAVDDFGDITNWLDERLLKHSMDVNSH
;
A
#
# COMPACT_ATOMS: atom_id res chain seq x y z
N MET A 1 -52.58 -2.41 -2.40
CA MET A 1 -53.52 -1.93 -1.35
C MET A 1 -52.66 -1.56 -0.16
N TYR A 2 -52.41 -0.31 0.20
CA TYR A 2 -53.31 0.83 0.37
C TYR A 2 -53.02 2.01 -0.57
N PHE A 3 -54.05 2.82 -0.81
CA PHE A 3 -54.18 3.87 -1.81
C PHE A 3 -54.46 5.21 -1.13
N CYS A 4 -53.94 6.30 -1.74
CA CYS A 4 -54.48 7.68 -1.80
C CYS A 4 -54.47 8.60 -0.54
N PRO A 5 -54.60 9.95 -0.67
CA PRO A 5 -54.76 10.74 -1.91
C PRO A 5 -53.95 12.05 -2.05
N ILE A 6 -53.97 12.50 -3.30
CA ILE A 6 -53.59 13.80 -3.90
C ILE A 6 -54.48 14.94 -3.38
N ARG A 7 -53.95 16.17 -3.27
CA ARG A 7 -54.74 17.38 -3.59
C ARG A 7 -53.93 18.47 -4.27
N ASN A 8 -54.45 18.85 -5.45
CA ASN A 8 -54.13 19.91 -6.39
C ASN A 8 -54.21 21.33 -5.79
N GLN A 9 -53.65 22.31 -6.54
CA GLN A 9 -54.18 23.66 -6.89
C GLN A 9 -52.99 24.65 -7.06
N TYR A 10 -52.83 25.53 -8.07
CA TYR A 10 -53.59 25.97 -9.25
C TYR A 10 -52.59 26.63 -10.25
N LEU A 11 -53.01 26.70 -11.53
CA LEU A 11 -52.31 27.25 -12.69
C LEU A 11 -52.82 28.66 -13.09
N HIS A 12 -51.91 29.48 -13.66
CA HIS A 12 -52.07 30.58 -14.65
C HIS A 12 -52.72 31.93 -14.24
N PRO A 13 -52.53 33.06 -14.97
CA PRO A 13 -51.95 33.28 -16.33
C PRO A 13 -50.97 34.51 -16.47
N PRO A 14 -50.48 34.86 -17.70
CA PRO A 14 -49.44 35.87 -17.95
C PRO A 14 -50.00 37.23 -18.43
N SER A 15 -49.21 38.31 -18.33
CA SER A 15 -49.47 39.57 -19.05
C SER A 15 -48.19 40.41 -19.32
N GLN A 16 -48.04 40.80 -20.59
CA GLN A 16 -47.35 42.00 -21.10
C GLN A 16 -48.40 42.73 -21.99
N PRO A 17 -48.20 43.93 -22.58
CA PRO A 17 -47.16 44.97 -22.47
C PRO A 17 -47.74 46.41 -22.28
N THR A 18 -46.92 47.43 -22.00
CA THR A 18 -47.12 48.81 -22.51
C THR A 18 -45.83 49.62 -22.51
N ALA A 19 -45.66 50.43 -23.56
CA ALA A 19 -44.53 51.31 -23.83
C ALA A 19 -44.94 52.79 -23.71
N THR A 20 -44.02 53.67 -23.28
CA THR A 20 -43.98 55.08 -23.68
C THR A 20 -42.56 55.66 -23.53
N ASN A 21 -42.09 56.30 -24.61
CA ASN A 21 -40.92 57.20 -24.81
C ASN A 21 -40.89 58.39 -23.80
N SER A 22 -39.85 59.21 -23.58
CA SER A 22 -38.72 59.72 -24.39
C SER A 22 -37.73 60.49 -23.49
N HIS A 23 -36.43 60.54 -23.80
CA HIS A 23 -35.66 61.77 -24.09
C HIS A 23 -34.15 61.51 -24.31
N GLU A 24 -33.71 61.86 -25.52
CA GLU A 24 -32.46 62.50 -25.97
C GLU A 24 -31.04 62.04 -25.54
N ARG A 25 -30.19 61.86 -26.57
CA ARG A 25 -28.72 61.69 -26.52
C ARG A 25 -27.99 63.04 -26.32
N PRO A 26 -26.68 63.08 -25.99
CA PRO A 26 -25.64 63.04 -27.03
C PRO A 26 -24.34 62.25 -26.70
N SER A 27 -23.91 61.47 -27.70
CA SER A 27 -22.58 61.20 -28.29
C SER A 27 -21.22 61.46 -27.57
N ARG A 28 -20.34 60.43 -27.74
CA ARG A 28 -18.85 60.35 -27.85
C ARG A 28 -18.04 59.90 -26.61
N PRO A 29 -16.86 59.27 -26.78
CA PRO A 29 -16.36 58.39 -27.86
C PRO A 29 -15.74 57.06 -27.34
N LEU A 30 -15.49 56.14 -28.27
CA LEU A 30 -14.80 54.85 -28.09
C LEU A 30 -13.37 55.03 -27.53
N GLU A 31 -13.12 54.54 -26.32
CA GLU A 31 -11.77 54.25 -25.84
C GLU A 31 -11.38 52.80 -26.19
N GLN A 32 -10.30 52.70 -26.96
CA GLN A 32 -9.61 51.45 -27.28
C GLN A 32 -9.04 50.84 -25.99
N LEU A 33 -9.70 49.82 -25.46
CA LEU A 33 -9.08 48.92 -24.49
C LEU A 33 -8.10 48.00 -25.23
N SER A 34 -6.82 48.31 -25.10
CA SER A 34 -5.69 47.44 -25.43
C SER A 34 -5.86 46.06 -24.78
N PRO A 35 -5.46 44.95 -25.45
CA PRO A 35 -5.68 43.61 -24.92
C PRO A 35 -4.83 43.43 -23.67
N VAL A 36 -5.50 43.24 -22.53
CA VAL A 36 -4.89 42.69 -21.33
C VAL A 36 -4.29 41.35 -21.74
N ARG A 37 -2.95 41.31 -21.84
CA ARG A 37 -2.18 40.09 -21.96
C ARG A 37 -2.68 39.16 -20.85
N ALA A 38 -3.43 38.13 -21.23
CA ALA A 38 -3.65 36.98 -20.39
C ALA A 38 -2.26 36.49 -20.01
N SER A 39 -1.84 36.77 -18.78
CA SER A 39 -0.68 36.13 -18.19
C SER A 39 -1.02 34.66 -18.17
N SER A 40 -0.51 33.93 -19.16
CA SER A 40 -0.39 32.49 -19.10
C SER A 40 0.32 32.19 -17.79
N ALA A 41 -0.46 31.81 -16.78
CA ALA A 41 0.07 31.30 -15.54
C ALA A 41 0.91 30.09 -15.93
N ARG A 42 2.23 30.25 -15.90
CA ARG A 42 3.18 29.17 -16.11
C ARG A 42 2.77 28.07 -15.15
N VAL A 43 2.25 26.96 -15.68
CA VAL A 43 2.07 25.76 -14.86
C VAL A 43 3.45 25.44 -14.30
N PRO A 44 3.63 25.40 -12.97
CA PRO A 44 4.90 25.01 -12.37
C PRO A 44 5.30 23.66 -12.94
N HIS A 45 6.57 23.50 -13.32
CA HIS A 45 7.07 22.29 -13.99
C HIS A 45 6.97 21.01 -13.13
N ASN A 46 6.47 21.13 -11.89
CA ASN A 46 6.33 20.05 -10.91
C ASN A 46 4.88 19.61 -10.68
N ILE A 47 3.90 20.27 -11.34
CA ILE A 47 2.50 19.82 -11.31
C ILE A 47 2.27 18.80 -12.42
N VAL A 48 1.81 17.63 -12.01
CA VAL A 48 1.48 16.53 -12.88
C VAL A 48 -0.03 16.37 -12.94
N ILE A 49 -0.57 16.11 -14.13
CA ILE A 49 -1.95 15.67 -14.30
C ILE A 49 -2.02 14.14 -14.18
N VAL A 50 -2.87 13.64 -13.30
CA VAL A 50 -3.13 12.20 -13.16
C VAL A 50 -4.08 11.76 -14.28
N PRO A 51 -3.65 10.86 -15.19
CA PRO A 51 -4.50 10.39 -16.28
C PRO A 51 -5.81 9.82 -15.76
N GLN A 52 -6.91 10.07 -16.48
CA GLN A 52 -8.15 9.34 -16.20
C GLN A 52 -7.96 7.90 -16.63
N SER A 53 -8.11 6.96 -15.70
CA SER A 53 -8.45 5.60 -16.08
C SER A 53 -9.88 5.63 -16.60
N HIS A 54 -10.06 5.63 -17.92
CA HIS A 54 -11.34 5.26 -18.49
C HIS A 54 -11.55 3.78 -18.11
N SER A 55 -12.32 3.53 -17.05
CA SER A 55 -12.90 2.21 -16.80
C SER A 55 -13.97 2.05 -17.87
N SER A 56 -13.53 1.57 -19.03
CA SER A 56 -14.41 1.09 -20.08
C SER A 56 -14.28 -0.43 -20.07
N ASP A 57 -14.91 -1.06 -19.08
CA ASP A 57 -15.41 -2.42 -19.26
C ASP A 57 -16.57 -2.68 -18.28
N ASN A 58 -17.73 -2.97 -18.86
CA ASN A 58 -19.05 -2.82 -18.25
C ASN A 58 -19.33 -3.95 -17.25
N ALA A 59 -18.75 -3.86 -16.04
CA ALA A 59 -18.95 -4.81 -14.95
C ALA A 59 -20.45 -5.05 -14.66
N LEU A 60 -21.26 -3.99 -14.77
CA LEU A 60 -22.71 -4.08 -14.66
C LEU A 60 -23.28 -5.00 -15.74
N THR A 61 -22.99 -4.76 -17.02
CA THR A 61 -23.46 -5.65 -18.10
C THR A 61 -22.93 -7.07 -18.00
N LYS A 62 -21.71 -7.29 -17.50
CA LYS A 62 -21.21 -8.65 -17.24
C LYS A 62 -22.01 -9.34 -16.12
N ILE A 63 -22.42 -8.60 -15.08
CA ILE A 63 -23.28 -9.11 -14.01
C ILE A 63 -24.72 -9.32 -14.51
N GLU A 64 -25.27 -8.42 -15.32
CA GLU A 64 -26.60 -8.57 -15.93
C GLU A 64 -26.66 -9.79 -16.85
N ALA A 65 -25.63 -10.01 -17.68
CA ALA A 65 -25.51 -11.22 -18.49
C ALA A 65 -25.45 -12.49 -17.62
N LEU A 66 -24.80 -12.45 -16.46
CA LEU A 66 -24.86 -13.57 -15.50
C LEU A 66 -26.29 -13.77 -14.99
N PHE A 67 -27.03 -12.72 -14.63
CA PHE A 67 -28.41 -12.86 -14.21
C PHE A 67 -29.32 -13.41 -15.32
N GLU A 68 -29.13 -13.01 -16.58
CA GLU A 68 -29.83 -13.58 -17.74
C GLU A 68 -29.61 -15.09 -17.82
N THR A 69 -28.36 -15.56 -17.70
CA THR A 69 -28.08 -17.01 -17.70
C THR A 69 -28.74 -17.76 -16.55
N ILE A 70 -28.92 -17.10 -15.39
CA ILE A 70 -29.60 -17.68 -14.23
C ILE A 70 -31.11 -17.79 -14.50
N VAL A 71 -31.73 -16.76 -15.06
CA VAL A 71 -33.15 -16.74 -15.42
C VAL A 71 -33.49 -17.77 -16.49
N ASP A 72 -32.64 -17.90 -17.52
CA ASP A 72 -32.77 -18.92 -18.55
C ASP A 72 -32.71 -20.33 -17.95
N ALA A 73 -31.75 -20.56 -17.05
CA ALA A 73 -31.60 -21.85 -16.39
C ALA A 73 -32.85 -22.24 -15.58
N ILE A 74 -33.44 -21.27 -14.85
CA ILE A 74 -34.68 -21.47 -14.09
C ILE A 74 -35.85 -21.77 -15.03
N SER A 75 -35.97 -21.05 -16.13
CA SER A 75 -37.07 -21.21 -17.10
C SER A 75 -37.09 -22.59 -17.76
N VAL A 76 -35.90 -23.16 -18.00
CA VAL A 76 -35.74 -24.50 -18.58
C VAL A 76 -35.74 -25.61 -17.51
N GLY A 77 -35.66 -25.25 -16.23
CA GLY A 77 -35.52 -26.22 -15.12
C GLY A 77 -34.14 -26.88 -15.07
N SER A 78 -33.12 -26.23 -15.61
CA SER A 78 -31.73 -26.71 -15.61
C SER A 78 -30.95 -26.21 -14.39
N PRO A 79 -29.86 -26.90 -13.97
CA PRO A 79 -29.04 -26.44 -12.86
C PRO A 79 -28.36 -25.09 -13.16
N ILE A 80 -28.53 -24.13 -12.25
CA ILE A 80 -27.87 -22.84 -12.32
C ILE A 80 -26.36 -23.05 -12.10
N THR A 81 -25.53 -22.45 -12.95
CA THR A 81 -24.07 -22.56 -12.84
C THR A 81 -23.44 -21.18 -12.93
N ILE A 82 -22.75 -20.77 -11.88
CA ILE A 82 -21.99 -19.51 -11.84
C ILE A 82 -20.50 -19.83 -12.05
N PRO A 83 -19.86 -19.30 -13.11
CA PRO A 83 -18.41 -19.37 -13.25
C PRO A 83 -17.70 -18.80 -12.02
N TYR A 84 -16.65 -19.47 -11.52
CA TYR A 84 -15.92 -18.98 -10.35
C TYR A 84 -14.46 -19.44 -10.39
N ARG A 85 -13.58 -18.59 -10.92
CA ARG A 85 -12.15 -18.89 -11.01
C ARG A 85 -11.42 -18.40 -9.76
N ARG A 86 -10.53 -19.25 -9.23
CA ARG A 86 -9.60 -18.85 -8.17
C ARG A 86 -8.40 -18.12 -8.77
N SER A 87 -8.13 -16.93 -8.24
CA SER A 87 -7.00 -16.09 -8.65
C SER A 87 -5.63 -16.79 -8.47
N THR A 88 -5.51 -17.76 -7.56
CA THR A 88 -4.28 -18.55 -7.34
C THR A 88 -3.93 -19.55 -8.44
N ASN A 89 -4.84 -19.83 -9.39
CA ASN A 89 -4.62 -20.81 -10.46
C ASN A 89 -4.06 -20.20 -11.75
N ALA A 90 -3.61 -18.93 -11.72
CA ALA A 90 -3.05 -18.22 -12.87
C ALA A 90 -1.59 -18.60 -13.22
N GLN A 91 -1.25 -19.89 -13.23
CA GLN A 91 0.04 -20.33 -13.77
C GLN A 91 0.04 -20.26 -15.31
N VAL A 92 1.06 -19.56 -15.83
CA VAL A 92 1.62 -19.51 -17.20
C VAL A 92 0.67 -19.89 -18.34
N PHE A 93 0.13 -18.87 -19.01
CA PHE A 93 -0.40 -19.02 -20.36
C PHE A 93 0.77 -19.13 -21.34
N ASP A 94 1.05 -20.33 -21.86
CA ASP A 94 1.93 -20.54 -23.02
C ASP A 94 1.11 -20.41 -24.31
N PRO A 95 1.30 -19.35 -25.12
CA PRO A 95 0.57 -19.14 -26.36
C PRO A 95 0.94 -20.14 -27.47
N THR A 96 2.01 -20.93 -27.28
CA THR A 96 2.56 -21.83 -28.31
C THR A 96 2.18 -23.30 -28.10
N ALA A 97 1.47 -23.62 -27.01
CA ALA A 97 0.95 -24.95 -26.76
C ALA A 97 -0.24 -25.23 -27.69
N SER A 98 0.04 -25.85 -28.84
CA SER A 98 -0.96 -26.38 -29.77
C SER A 98 -2.05 -27.17 -29.05
N ALA A 99 -3.29 -26.93 -29.46
CA ALA A 99 -4.53 -27.51 -28.97
C ALA A 99 -4.65 -29.02 -29.29
N SER A 100 -3.75 -29.84 -28.74
CA SER A 100 -3.77 -31.28 -28.93
C SER A 100 -3.38 -32.00 -27.64
N ASN A 101 -4.27 -31.97 -26.65
CA ASN A 101 -4.51 -33.08 -25.71
C ASN A 101 -5.71 -32.77 -24.80
N PRO A 102 -6.86 -33.47 -24.92
CA PRO A 102 -8.04 -33.27 -24.07
C PRO A 102 -7.88 -33.87 -22.65
N ARG A 103 -6.65 -34.02 -22.15
CA ARG A 103 -6.35 -34.58 -20.82
C ARG A 103 -5.87 -33.55 -19.79
N ASP A 104 -5.60 -32.31 -20.19
CA ASP A 104 -5.36 -31.21 -19.24
C ASP A 104 -6.67 -30.49 -18.92
N GLY A 105 -7.39 -31.04 -17.94
CA GLY A 105 -8.57 -30.43 -17.36
C GLY A 105 -8.24 -29.12 -16.65
N ARG A 106 -8.13 -28.03 -17.40
CA ARG A 106 -8.41 -26.68 -16.87
C ARG A 106 -9.92 -26.59 -16.60
N HIS A 107 -10.35 -27.25 -15.52
CA HIS A 107 -11.72 -27.14 -15.05
C HIS A 107 -11.96 -25.68 -14.68
N MET A 108 -12.85 -25.01 -15.40
CA MET A 108 -13.44 -23.77 -14.90
C MET A 108 -14.18 -24.17 -13.63
N ASP A 109 -13.61 -23.83 -12.47
CA ASP A 109 -14.30 -24.01 -11.18
C ASP A 109 -15.64 -23.26 -11.33
N SER A 110 -16.74 -23.98 -11.10
CA SER A 110 -18.10 -23.46 -11.27
C SER A 110 -18.88 -23.78 -10.01
N VAL A 111 -19.64 -22.84 -9.49
CA VAL A 111 -20.51 -23.05 -8.34
C VAL A 111 -21.93 -23.30 -8.84
N ARG A 112 -22.55 -24.40 -8.42
CA ARG A 112 -23.84 -24.84 -8.97
C ARG A 112 -24.98 -24.81 -7.95
N PHE A 113 -26.19 -24.62 -8.46
CA PHE A 113 -27.43 -24.80 -7.72
C PHE A 113 -28.43 -25.64 -8.53
N PRO A 114 -29.07 -26.68 -7.95
CA PRO A 114 -28.84 -27.21 -6.60
C PRO A 114 -27.42 -27.73 -6.39
N GLY A 115 -26.82 -27.42 -5.23
CA GLY A 115 -25.45 -27.82 -4.92
C GLY A 115 -25.33 -29.32 -4.62
N ARG A 116 -24.17 -29.92 -4.90
CA ARG A 116 -23.92 -31.36 -4.65
C ARG A 116 -23.81 -31.70 -3.17
N ASN A 117 -23.48 -30.71 -2.34
CA ASN A 117 -23.33 -30.84 -0.91
C ASN A 117 -23.63 -29.50 -0.20
N PRO A 118 -23.81 -29.50 1.14
CA PRO A 118 -24.12 -28.28 1.89
C PRO A 118 -23.04 -27.19 1.83
N GLN A 119 -21.79 -27.55 1.54
CA GLN A 119 -20.71 -26.57 1.40
C GLN A 119 -20.79 -25.83 0.06
N GLU A 120 -21.10 -26.53 -1.02
CA GLU A 120 -21.31 -25.94 -2.34
C GLU A 120 -22.54 -25.03 -2.34
N LEU A 121 -23.62 -25.44 -1.66
CA LEU A 121 -24.80 -24.60 -1.49
C LEU A 121 -24.47 -23.29 -0.78
N ARG A 122 -23.74 -23.34 0.34
CA ARG A 122 -23.29 -22.11 1.04
C ARG A 122 -22.37 -21.24 0.19
N ARG A 123 -21.50 -21.85 -0.63
CA ARG A 123 -20.66 -21.10 -1.58
C ARG A 123 -21.49 -20.44 -2.66
N PHE A 124 -22.52 -21.12 -3.16
CA PHE A 124 -23.45 -20.56 -4.15
C PHE A 124 -24.18 -19.35 -3.55
N GLU A 125 -24.77 -19.52 -2.37
CA GLU A 125 -25.48 -18.46 -1.64
C GLU A 125 -24.58 -17.25 -1.38
N ALA A 126 -23.37 -17.48 -0.85
CA ALA A 126 -22.41 -16.43 -0.57
C ALA A 126 -21.92 -15.71 -1.84
N LEU A 127 -21.70 -16.44 -2.94
CA LEU A 127 -21.29 -15.86 -4.21
C LEU A 127 -22.42 -15.03 -4.83
N PHE A 128 -23.63 -15.59 -4.86
CA PHE A 128 -24.82 -14.91 -5.38
C PHE A 128 -25.09 -13.62 -4.59
N ARG A 129 -24.95 -13.64 -3.27
CA ARG A 129 -25.08 -12.46 -2.42
C ARG A 129 -24.06 -11.36 -2.74
N ILE A 130 -22.81 -11.73 -3.05
CA ILE A 130 -21.79 -10.75 -3.47
C ILE A 130 -22.14 -10.14 -4.84
N ILE A 131 -22.62 -10.95 -5.78
CA ILE A 131 -23.05 -10.48 -7.10
C ILE A 131 -24.22 -9.51 -6.98
N GLU A 132 -25.21 -9.82 -6.15
CA GLU A 132 -26.36 -8.96 -5.84
C GLU A 132 -25.91 -7.62 -5.23
N ILE A 133 -25.07 -7.64 -4.19
CA ILE A 133 -24.54 -6.42 -3.58
C ILE A 133 -23.75 -5.58 -4.59
N SER A 134 -22.94 -6.22 -5.44
CA SER A 134 -22.19 -5.52 -6.48
C SER A 134 -23.12 -4.87 -7.51
N HIS A 135 -24.17 -5.58 -7.93
CA HIS A 135 -25.18 -5.06 -8.85
C HIS A 135 -25.92 -3.85 -8.27
N GLU A 136 -26.40 -3.94 -7.03
CA GLU A 136 -27.06 -2.81 -6.35
C GLU A 136 -26.12 -1.60 -6.20
N ALA A 137 -24.86 -1.85 -5.83
CA ALA A 137 -23.84 -0.82 -5.69
C ALA A 137 -23.54 -0.12 -7.04
N LEU A 138 -23.54 -0.88 -8.15
CA LEU A 138 -23.33 -0.36 -9.49
C LEU A 138 -24.52 0.47 -9.98
N LEU A 139 -25.76 0.00 -9.79
CA LEU A 139 -26.97 0.72 -10.17
C LEU A 139 -27.16 2.02 -9.37
N SER A 140 -26.87 1.99 -8.07
CA SER A 140 -26.99 3.15 -7.18
C SER A 140 -25.80 4.11 -7.26
N GLY A 141 -24.69 3.71 -7.88
CA GLY A 141 -23.42 4.45 -7.85
C GLY A 141 -22.80 4.56 -6.46
N THR A 142 -23.19 3.69 -5.51
CA THR A 142 -22.67 3.70 -4.14
C THR A 142 -21.46 2.79 -4.00
N LEU A 143 -20.50 3.17 -3.13
CA LEU A 143 -19.35 2.33 -2.82
C LEU A 143 -19.62 1.51 -1.56
N VAL A 144 -19.46 0.19 -1.67
CA VAL A 144 -19.64 -0.74 -0.54
C VAL A 144 -18.28 -1.27 -0.10
N THR A 145 -18.01 -1.29 1.21
CA THR A 145 -16.75 -1.84 1.73
C THR A 145 -16.89 -3.33 2.02
N LYS A 146 -15.81 -4.11 1.85
CA LYS A 146 -15.80 -5.54 2.18
C LYS A 146 -16.17 -5.85 3.64
N ARG A 147 -15.78 -4.96 4.57
CA ARG A 147 -16.18 -5.06 5.98
C ARG A 147 -17.68 -4.90 6.16
N ASN A 148 -18.30 -3.96 5.44
CA ASN A 148 -19.76 -3.79 5.48
C ASN A 148 -20.48 -5.07 5.03
N ILE A 149 -20.03 -5.68 3.92
CA ILE A 149 -20.55 -6.96 3.43
C ILE A 149 -20.46 -8.05 4.52
N TYR A 150 -19.30 -8.16 5.16
CA TYR A 150 -19.09 -9.12 6.25
C TYR A 150 -20.07 -8.90 7.42
N TYR A 151 -20.22 -7.66 7.89
CA TYR A 151 -21.10 -7.36 9.03
C TYR A 151 -22.57 -7.56 8.73
N GLN A 152 -23.01 -7.25 7.51
CA GLN A 152 -24.41 -7.46 7.12
C GLN A 152 -24.78 -8.95 7.08
N ASN A 153 -23.82 -9.84 6.84
CA ASN A 153 -24.05 -11.25 6.51
C ASN A 153 -23.05 -12.18 7.24
N MET A 154 -22.86 -11.95 8.55
CA MET A 154 -21.78 -12.60 9.31
C MET A 154 -21.91 -14.13 9.39
N GLU A 155 -23.13 -14.65 9.45
CA GLU A 155 -23.41 -16.09 9.51
C GLU A 155 -23.07 -16.79 8.19
N LEU A 156 -23.30 -16.12 7.06
CA LEU A 156 -23.04 -16.62 5.72
C LEU A 156 -21.54 -16.70 5.43
N PHE A 157 -20.80 -15.63 5.72
CA PHE A 157 -19.38 -15.53 5.37
C PHE A 157 -18.44 -16.08 6.44
N ARG A 158 -18.83 -16.08 7.71
CA ARG A 158 -18.06 -16.52 8.90
C ARG A 158 -16.80 -15.71 9.20
N SER A 159 -15.99 -15.38 8.19
CA SER A 159 -14.79 -14.56 8.32
C SER A 159 -14.67 -13.54 7.18
N GLN A 160 -14.03 -12.40 7.47
CA GLN A 160 -13.78 -11.37 6.47
C GLN A 160 -12.92 -11.88 5.30
N SER A 161 -12.00 -12.82 5.57
CA SER A 161 -11.15 -13.43 4.54
C SER A 161 -11.98 -14.13 3.45
N VAL A 162 -13.14 -14.71 3.78
CA VAL A 162 -14.01 -15.34 2.78
C VAL A 162 -14.60 -14.29 1.85
N VAL A 163 -15.08 -13.16 2.39
CA VAL A 163 -15.54 -12.02 1.57
C VAL A 163 -14.40 -11.50 0.70
N ASP A 164 -13.21 -11.37 1.28
CA ASP A 164 -12.03 -10.91 0.57
C ASP A 164 -11.74 -11.78 -0.66
N ASP A 165 -11.66 -13.10 -0.45
CA ASP A 165 -11.40 -14.10 -1.49
C ASP A 165 -12.51 -14.14 -2.54
N MET A 166 -13.78 -14.13 -2.13
CA MET A 166 -14.91 -14.24 -3.06
C MET A 166 -15.04 -13.01 -3.97
N VAL A 167 -14.82 -11.81 -3.43
CA VAL A 167 -14.83 -10.58 -4.25
C VAL A 167 -13.64 -10.56 -5.21
N ASP A 168 -12.43 -10.92 -4.75
CA ASP A 168 -11.24 -10.94 -5.61
C ASP A 168 -11.39 -11.99 -6.74
N ASN A 169 -11.95 -13.16 -6.43
CA ASN A 169 -12.22 -14.21 -7.41
C ASN A 169 -13.36 -13.84 -8.37
N LEU A 170 -14.38 -13.11 -7.91
CA LEU A 170 -15.44 -12.59 -8.77
C LEU A 170 -14.88 -11.58 -9.78
N ALA A 171 -14.08 -10.60 -9.31
CA ALA A 171 -13.40 -9.64 -10.17
C ALA A 171 -12.54 -10.34 -11.23
N PHE A 172 -11.76 -11.34 -10.79
CA PHE A 172 -10.95 -12.17 -11.68
C PHE A 172 -11.80 -12.97 -12.68
N THR A 173 -12.92 -13.54 -12.25
CA THR A 173 -13.83 -14.32 -13.10
C THR A 173 -14.44 -13.47 -14.21
N LEU A 174 -14.84 -12.24 -13.88
CA LEU A 174 -15.42 -11.28 -14.82
C LEU A 174 -14.35 -10.57 -15.66
N GLY A 175 -13.07 -10.71 -15.32
CA GLY A 175 -11.98 -9.99 -15.96
C GLY A 175 -12.11 -8.47 -15.79
N VAL A 176 -12.55 -8.02 -14.61
CA VAL A 176 -12.70 -6.60 -14.27
C VAL A 176 -11.76 -6.24 -13.12
N GLY A 177 -11.40 -4.97 -12.99
CA GLY A 177 -10.72 -4.49 -11.80
C GLY A 177 -11.66 -4.54 -10.59
N ARG A 178 -11.11 -4.72 -9.40
CA ARG A 178 -11.89 -4.77 -8.16
C ARG A 178 -12.74 -3.51 -7.92
N ASN A 179 -12.21 -2.35 -8.33
CA ASN A 179 -12.94 -1.08 -8.22
C ASN A 179 -14.16 -1.03 -9.15
N ASP A 180 -14.18 -1.81 -10.23
CA ASP A 180 -15.28 -1.84 -11.20
C ASP A 180 -16.50 -2.61 -10.65
N LEU A 181 -16.36 -3.31 -9.51
CA LEU A 181 -17.48 -3.95 -8.81
C LEU A 181 -18.20 -3.02 -7.82
N ASN A 182 -17.74 -1.77 -7.67
CA ASN A 182 -18.11 -0.86 -6.57
C ASN A 182 -17.92 -1.44 -5.15
N ILE A 183 -17.14 -2.52 -5.02
CA ILE A 183 -16.78 -3.14 -3.74
C ILE A 183 -15.30 -2.88 -3.44
N VAL A 184 -15.04 -2.02 -2.45
CA VAL A 184 -13.69 -1.52 -2.16
C VAL A 184 -13.12 -2.06 -0.85
N ALA A 185 -11.79 -2.16 -0.78
CA ALA A 185 -11.09 -2.25 0.50
C ALA A 185 -11.07 -0.87 1.17
N THR A 186 -11.12 -0.85 2.49
CA THR A 186 -10.77 0.35 3.24
C THR A 186 -9.30 0.68 3.00
N ALA A 187 -9.03 1.88 2.48
CA ALA A 187 -7.67 2.39 2.39
C ALA A 187 -7.09 2.54 3.81
N LYS A 188 -5.84 2.14 3.97
CA LYS A 188 -5.08 2.25 5.23
C LYS A 188 -3.73 2.95 5.04
N GLY A 189 -3.29 3.13 3.80
CA GLY A 189 -2.00 3.75 3.51
C GLY A 189 -1.96 5.22 3.90
N LEU A 190 -0.80 5.69 4.36
CA LEU A 190 -0.59 7.08 4.76
C LEU A 190 0.50 7.73 3.92
N VAL A 191 0.42 9.05 3.73
CA VAL A 191 1.41 9.89 3.06
C VAL A 191 1.71 11.12 3.91
N ALA A 192 2.98 11.51 3.96
CA ALA A 192 3.43 12.77 4.55
C ALA A 192 4.63 13.27 3.74
N GLY A 193 4.73 14.56 3.45
CA GLY A 193 5.83 15.08 2.66
C GLY A 193 5.52 16.34 1.89
N GLN A 194 6.52 16.85 1.18
CA GLN A 194 6.40 18.07 0.41
C GLN A 194 5.65 17.84 -0.92
N VAL A 195 4.37 17.48 -0.82
CA VAL A 195 3.49 17.16 -1.95
C VAL A 195 2.07 17.66 -1.69
N GLU A 196 1.47 18.30 -2.69
CA GLU A 196 0.06 18.72 -2.66
C GLU A 196 -0.76 17.82 -3.61
N LEU A 197 -1.82 17.20 -3.08
CA LEU A 197 -2.78 16.43 -3.87
C LEU A 197 -3.98 17.32 -4.21
N ILE A 198 -4.19 17.56 -5.50
CA ILE A 198 -5.33 18.33 -6.00
C ILE A 198 -6.38 17.34 -6.49
N MET A 199 -7.47 17.24 -5.75
CA MET A 199 -8.58 16.33 -6.02
C MET A 199 -9.35 16.79 -7.26
N ARG A 200 -10.00 15.86 -7.95
CA ARG A 200 -10.86 16.19 -9.10
C ARG A 200 -12.05 17.09 -8.72
N GLY A 201 -12.49 17.03 -7.46
CA GLY A 201 -13.50 17.93 -6.90
C GLY A 201 -12.98 19.33 -6.54
N GLY A 202 -11.72 19.65 -6.83
CA GLY A 202 -11.11 20.97 -6.58
C GLY A 202 -10.54 21.15 -5.18
N SER A 203 -10.81 20.26 -4.22
CA SER A 203 -10.17 20.30 -2.90
C SER A 203 -8.68 19.99 -3.02
N LYS A 204 -7.89 20.65 -2.17
CA LYS A 204 -6.44 20.48 -2.08
C LYS A 204 -6.09 19.84 -0.75
N ILE A 205 -5.17 18.91 -0.77
CA ILE A 205 -4.67 18.23 0.42
C ILE A 205 -3.16 18.44 0.46
N ASP A 206 -2.71 19.30 1.38
CA ASP A 206 -1.29 19.47 1.67
C ASP A 206 -0.82 18.33 2.59
N CYS A 207 0.11 17.52 2.11
CA CYS A 207 0.66 16.40 2.88
C CYS A 207 1.83 16.80 3.81
N ALA A 208 2.25 18.07 3.82
CA ALA A 208 3.27 18.58 4.74
C ALA A 208 2.65 19.18 6.02
N GLU A 209 1.47 19.79 5.91
CA GLU A 209 0.80 20.44 7.05
C GLU A 209 -0.02 19.48 7.92
N SER A 210 -0.29 18.27 7.44
CA SER A 210 -1.00 17.27 8.24
C SER A 210 -0.20 16.93 9.50
N SER A 211 -0.87 16.98 10.66
CA SER A 211 -0.39 16.57 11.97
C SER A 211 0.41 15.26 11.95
N ASP A 212 1.25 15.03 12.97
CA ASP A 212 2.23 13.92 13.16
C ASP A 212 1.79 12.49 12.76
N SER A 213 0.51 12.27 12.49
CA SER A 213 -0.08 11.02 11.99
C SER A 213 -0.04 10.82 10.46
N GLY A 214 0.26 11.85 9.66
CA GLY A 214 0.18 11.81 8.19
C GLY A 214 -1.25 11.80 7.64
N VAL A 215 -1.39 11.87 6.31
CA VAL A 215 -2.66 11.92 5.57
C VAL A 215 -3.03 10.53 5.05
N LEU A 216 -4.30 10.13 5.17
CA LEU A 216 -4.80 8.92 4.51
C LEU A 216 -4.74 9.06 2.98
N LEU A 217 -4.12 8.10 2.31
CA LEU A 217 -4.02 8.09 0.86
C LEU A 217 -5.42 7.99 0.21
N PRO A 218 -5.83 8.98 -0.61
CA PRO A 218 -7.07 8.88 -1.36
C PRO A 218 -6.94 7.84 -2.47
N SER A 219 -8.07 7.39 -3.00
CA SER A 219 -8.09 6.64 -4.25
C SER A 219 -7.48 7.49 -5.37
N ILE A 220 -6.52 6.93 -6.13
CA ILE A 220 -5.85 7.64 -7.21
C ILE A 220 -6.84 8.17 -8.26
N SER A 221 -7.98 7.51 -8.45
CA SER A 221 -9.04 7.96 -9.37
C SER A 221 -9.65 9.29 -8.94
N ALA A 222 -9.67 9.61 -7.64
CA ALA A 222 -10.17 10.86 -7.12
C ALA A 222 -9.14 12.01 -7.20
N VAL A 223 -7.85 11.70 -7.42
CA VAL A 223 -6.78 12.69 -7.58
C VAL A 223 -6.74 13.16 -9.03
N GLY A 224 -6.79 14.49 -9.22
CA GLY A 224 -6.71 15.11 -10.54
C GLY A 224 -5.31 15.56 -10.89
N LYS A 225 -4.59 16.15 -9.94
CA LYS A 225 -3.20 16.62 -10.11
C LYS A 225 -2.38 16.36 -8.86
N ILE A 226 -1.07 16.21 -9.03
CA ILE A 226 -0.09 16.07 -7.94
C ILE A 226 0.97 17.14 -8.15
N ASP A 227 1.17 18.02 -7.17
CA ASP A 227 2.28 18.96 -7.16
C ASP A 227 3.43 18.41 -6.32
N PHE A 228 4.54 18.07 -6.98
CA PHE A 228 5.71 17.49 -6.34
C PHE A 228 6.70 18.54 -5.79
N GLN A 229 6.40 19.84 -5.90
CA GLN A 229 7.26 20.92 -5.40
C GLN A 229 8.77 20.66 -5.67
N SER A 230 9.62 20.58 -4.63
CA SER A 230 11.06 20.30 -4.74
C SER A 230 11.46 18.87 -4.36
N VAL A 231 10.54 17.90 -4.46
CA VAL A 231 10.79 16.50 -4.06
C VAL A 231 11.86 15.83 -4.92
N LYS A 232 12.84 15.21 -4.24
CA LYS A 232 13.96 14.46 -4.83
C LYS A 232 13.85 12.96 -4.64
N TRP A 233 13.18 12.50 -3.59
CA TRP A 233 13.04 11.08 -3.26
C TRP A 233 11.68 10.76 -2.65
N LEU A 234 11.26 9.51 -2.74
CA LEU A 234 10.09 8.95 -2.06
C LEU A 234 10.53 7.71 -1.28
N LEU A 235 10.16 7.64 0.00
CA LEU A 235 10.48 6.53 0.90
C LEU A 235 9.19 5.83 1.36
N VAL A 236 9.04 4.58 0.95
CA VAL A 236 8.01 3.66 1.41
C VAL A 236 8.49 2.97 2.68
N ILE A 237 7.76 3.13 3.78
CA ILE A 237 8.11 2.60 5.10
C ILE A 237 7.13 1.49 5.46
N GLU A 238 7.65 0.31 5.80
CA GLU A 238 6.82 -0.83 6.21
C GLU A 238 6.07 -0.55 7.52
N LYS A 239 6.79 -0.19 8.58
CA LYS A 239 6.27 -0.07 9.94
C LYS A 239 5.67 1.32 10.18
N GLU A 240 4.39 1.38 10.59
CA GLU A 240 3.70 2.65 10.84
C GLU A 240 4.37 3.48 11.94
N ALA A 241 4.92 2.83 12.97
CA ALA A 241 5.62 3.52 14.06
C ALA A 241 6.81 4.34 13.53
N THR A 242 7.65 3.73 12.68
CA THR A 242 8.78 4.42 12.02
C THR A 242 8.31 5.56 11.13
N PHE A 243 7.22 5.37 10.38
CA PHE A 243 6.60 6.44 9.58
C PHE A 243 6.18 7.63 10.45
N ARG A 244 5.51 7.38 11.58
CA ARG A 244 5.07 8.44 12.50
C ARG A 244 6.24 9.20 13.10
N THR A 245 7.28 8.51 13.56
CA THR A 245 8.49 9.16 14.09
C THR A 245 9.13 10.10 13.05
N LEU A 246 9.29 9.64 11.81
CA LEU A 246 9.88 10.44 10.72
C LEU A 246 8.96 11.57 10.24
N SER A 247 7.64 11.38 10.33
CA SER A 247 6.66 12.42 10.03
C SER A 247 6.67 13.53 11.08
N ALA A 248 6.72 13.16 12.37
CA ALA A 248 6.77 14.10 13.49
C ALA A 248 8.07 14.94 13.49
N SER A 249 9.20 14.34 13.13
CA SER A 249 10.46 15.06 12.94
C SER A 249 10.55 15.86 11.64
N ARG A 250 9.50 15.80 10.80
CA ARG A 250 9.47 16.37 9.44
C ARG A 250 10.71 15.99 8.62
N TYR A 251 11.16 14.73 8.74
CA TYR A 251 12.37 14.24 8.07
C TYR A 251 12.37 14.51 6.56
N TYR A 252 11.19 14.44 5.93
CA TYR A 252 10.97 14.79 4.52
C TYR A 252 11.34 16.24 4.14
N THR A 253 11.54 17.14 5.10
CA THR A 253 12.00 18.53 4.88
C THR A 253 13.46 18.70 5.32
N VAL A 254 13.85 18.08 6.44
CA VAL A 254 15.18 18.28 7.06
C VAL A 254 16.27 17.35 6.53
N SER A 255 15.92 16.32 5.76
CA SER A 255 16.89 15.36 5.22
C SER A 255 17.99 16.04 4.41
N ARG A 256 19.23 15.59 4.63
CA ARG A 256 20.40 16.03 3.85
C ARG A 256 20.33 15.62 2.38
N ALA A 257 19.52 14.61 2.04
CA ALA A 257 19.24 14.22 0.65
C ALA A 257 18.24 15.16 -0.06
N GLY A 258 17.76 16.20 0.62
CA GLY A 258 16.77 17.16 0.15
C GLY A 258 15.33 16.72 0.43
N SER A 259 14.36 17.47 -0.10
CA SER A 259 12.95 17.23 0.17
C SER A 259 12.44 15.89 -0.33
N GLY A 260 11.56 15.25 0.44
CA GLY A 260 11.05 13.92 0.15
C GLY A 260 9.55 13.74 0.37
N ILE A 261 9.10 12.52 0.11
CA ILE A 261 7.76 12.01 0.43
C ILE A 261 7.92 10.72 1.22
N LEU A 262 7.23 10.62 2.36
CA LEU A 262 7.08 9.40 3.14
C LEU A 262 5.73 8.76 2.79
N VAL A 263 5.73 7.45 2.59
CA VAL A 263 4.51 6.65 2.40
C VAL A 263 4.58 5.41 3.27
N THR A 264 3.47 4.98 3.88
CA THR A 264 3.41 3.66 4.53
C THR A 264 2.16 2.90 4.14
N GLY A 265 2.31 1.59 3.92
CA GLY A 265 1.20 0.65 3.75
C GLY A 265 0.76 -0.04 5.05
N LYS A 266 1.42 0.26 6.19
CA LYS A 266 1.25 -0.44 7.48
C LYS A 266 1.45 -1.95 7.30
N GLY A 267 2.67 -2.36 6.93
CA GLY A 267 3.01 -3.69 6.47
C GLY A 267 2.71 -3.88 4.97
N TYR A 268 2.01 -4.96 4.62
CA TYR A 268 1.59 -5.24 3.26
C TYR A 268 0.68 -4.13 2.70
N PRO A 269 0.98 -3.57 1.50
CA PRO A 269 0.20 -2.48 0.95
C PRO A 269 -1.19 -2.91 0.49
N ASP A 270 -2.15 -2.01 0.66
CA ASP A 270 -3.45 -2.12 0.00
C ASP A 270 -3.36 -1.70 -1.49
N LEU A 271 -4.45 -1.95 -2.22
CA LEU A 271 -4.54 -1.62 -3.64
C LEU A 271 -4.44 -0.11 -3.90
N ALA A 272 -4.99 0.71 -3.01
CA ALA A 272 -4.95 2.18 -3.12
C ALA A 272 -3.50 2.69 -3.05
N THR A 273 -2.72 2.22 -2.08
CA THR A 273 -1.29 2.56 -1.92
C THR A 273 -0.48 2.11 -3.13
N ARG A 274 -0.72 0.89 -3.63
CA ARG A 274 -0.03 0.36 -4.83
C ARG A 274 -0.34 1.19 -6.08
N LYS A 275 -1.61 1.48 -6.34
CA LYS A 275 -2.05 2.30 -7.49
C LYS A 275 -1.52 3.73 -7.39
N PHE A 276 -1.49 4.31 -6.19
CA PHE A 276 -0.91 5.63 -5.96
C PHE A 276 0.59 5.67 -6.30
N LEU A 277 1.39 4.74 -5.76
CA LEU A 277 2.82 4.69 -6.03
C LEU A 277 3.13 4.36 -7.50
N ALA A 278 2.36 3.45 -8.11
CA ALA A 278 2.51 3.13 -9.53
C ALA A 278 2.16 4.32 -10.43
N ALA A 279 1.17 5.12 -10.07
CA ALA A 279 0.84 6.36 -10.78
C ALA A 279 1.98 7.39 -10.66
N ILE A 280 2.54 7.58 -9.46
CA ILE A 280 3.72 8.45 -9.25
C ILE A 280 4.90 7.97 -10.12
N HIS A 281 5.21 6.67 -10.07
CA HIS A 281 6.30 6.08 -10.83
C HIS A 281 6.12 6.24 -12.34
N SER A 282 4.89 6.08 -12.85
CA SER A 282 4.56 6.22 -14.27
C SER A 282 4.74 7.66 -14.75
N VAL A 283 4.43 8.63 -13.89
CA VAL A 283 4.55 10.05 -14.20
C VAL A 283 5.98 10.56 -14.04
N ARG A 284 6.64 10.23 -12.93
CA ARG A 284 8.00 10.66 -12.59
C ARG A 284 8.92 9.44 -12.51
N PRO A 285 9.25 8.80 -13.64
CA PRO A 285 10.12 7.60 -13.64
C PRO A 285 11.55 7.89 -13.16
N ARG A 286 11.96 9.18 -13.13
CA ARG A 286 13.26 9.61 -12.58
C ARG A 286 13.25 9.87 -11.08
N LEU A 287 12.07 9.91 -10.44
CA LEU A 287 11.98 10.10 -9.00
C LEU A 287 12.50 8.85 -8.30
N LEU A 288 13.48 9.00 -7.42
CA LEU A 288 14.05 7.88 -6.69
C LEU A 288 13.05 7.37 -5.66
N MET A 289 12.62 6.12 -5.81
CA MET A 289 11.68 5.47 -4.90
C MET A 289 12.41 4.38 -4.12
N PHE A 290 12.34 4.47 -2.80
CA PHE A 290 13.02 3.58 -1.87
C PHE A 290 12.01 2.87 -0.97
N ALA A 291 12.37 1.69 -0.49
CA ALA A 291 11.61 0.92 0.49
C ALA A 291 12.46 0.63 1.73
N LEU A 292 11.94 1.04 2.88
CA LEU A 292 12.47 0.76 4.21
C LEU A 292 11.65 -0.39 4.82
N VAL A 293 12.21 -1.59 4.74
CA VAL A 293 11.65 -2.85 5.25
C VAL A 293 12.62 -3.51 6.23
N ASP A 294 12.10 -4.35 7.11
CA ASP A 294 12.89 -5.12 8.08
C ASP A 294 13.77 -6.17 7.36
N PHE A 295 14.89 -6.56 7.98
CA PHE A 295 15.75 -7.64 7.48
C PHE A 295 15.18 -8.99 7.88
N ASP A 296 14.07 -9.36 7.25
CA ASP A 296 13.43 -10.66 7.42
C ASP A 296 12.70 -11.12 6.14
N PRO A 297 12.23 -12.38 6.08
CA PRO A 297 11.51 -12.91 4.91
C PRO A 297 10.17 -12.20 4.63
N HIS A 298 9.53 -11.60 5.64
CA HIS A 298 8.29 -10.85 5.49
C HIS A 298 8.54 -9.48 4.86
N GLY A 299 9.58 -8.75 5.27
CA GLY A 299 10.00 -7.48 4.71
C GLY A 299 10.35 -7.58 3.23
N ILE A 300 11.08 -8.63 2.82
CA ILE A 300 11.34 -8.92 1.40
C ILE A 300 10.02 -9.23 0.65
N SER A 301 9.11 -9.98 1.27
CA SER A 301 7.80 -10.26 0.67
C SER A 301 6.94 -8.99 0.51
N VAL A 302 7.00 -8.05 1.47
CA VAL A 302 6.34 -6.75 1.37
C VAL A 302 6.94 -5.93 0.22
N LEU A 303 8.26 -5.82 0.15
CA LEU A 303 8.98 -5.15 -0.94
C LEU A 303 8.59 -5.72 -2.31
N ARG A 304 8.62 -7.04 -2.47
CA ARG A 304 8.23 -7.71 -3.72
C ARG A 304 6.77 -7.45 -4.09
N THR A 305 5.89 -7.31 -3.11
CA THR A 305 4.47 -6.97 -3.35
C THR A 305 4.33 -5.60 -4.02
N TYR A 306 5.17 -4.63 -3.68
CA TYR A 306 5.20 -3.34 -4.38
C TYR A 306 5.80 -3.44 -5.78
N GLN A 307 6.91 -4.18 -5.94
CA GLN A 307 7.64 -4.25 -7.22
C GLN A 307 6.93 -5.10 -8.28
N TYR A 308 6.52 -6.31 -7.91
CA TYR A 308 6.03 -7.33 -8.85
C TYR A 308 4.55 -7.63 -8.69
N GLY A 309 3.95 -7.14 -7.60
CA GLY A 309 2.56 -7.38 -7.26
C GLY A 309 2.35 -8.67 -6.45
N SER A 310 1.11 -9.14 -6.44
CA SER A 310 0.69 -10.33 -5.71
C SER A 310 -0.12 -11.20 -6.65
N GLN A 311 0.15 -12.51 -6.69
CA GLN A 311 -0.55 -13.46 -7.57
C GLN A 311 -2.08 -13.31 -7.51
N ARG A 312 -2.61 -13.11 -6.29
CA ARG A 312 -4.03 -12.89 -6.03
C ARG A 312 -4.66 -11.70 -6.76
N LEU A 313 -3.87 -10.72 -7.15
CA LEU A 313 -4.31 -9.47 -7.77
C LEU A 313 -3.56 -9.24 -9.09
N ASP A 314 -3.17 -10.30 -9.79
CA ASP A 314 -2.44 -10.18 -11.07
C ASP A 314 -3.30 -9.58 -12.20
N HIS A 315 -4.63 -9.67 -12.09
CA HIS A 315 -5.57 -8.98 -12.99
C HIS A 315 -5.64 -7.46 -12.76
N GLU A 316 -5.05 -6.95 -11.67
CA GLU A 316 -5.04 -5.50 -11.39
C GLU A 316 -3.89 -4.82 -12.14
N GLU A 317 -4.26 -3.97 -13.09
CA GLU A 317 -3.32 -3.16 -13.84
C GLU A 317 -2.74 -2.00 -13.03
N ARG A 318 -1.54 -1.54 -13.44
CA ARG A 318 -0.87 -0.35 -12.89
C ARG A 318 -0.73 -0.38 -11.36
N THR A 319 -0.31 -1.53 -10.83
CA THR A 319 -0.12 -1.75 -9.38
C THR A 319 1.31 -2.09 -8.98
N LYS A 320 2.25 -2.06 -9.94
CA LYS A 320 3.62 -2.54 -9.83
C LYS A 320 4.60 -1.37 -9.97
N VAL A 321 5.63 -1.35 -9.13
CA VAL A 321 6.66 -0.29 -9.08
C VAL A 321 8.05 -0.93 -9.21
N PHE A 322 8.43 -1.29 -10.43
CA PHE A 322 9.72 -1.96 -10.69
C PHE A 322 10.93 -1.11 -10.29
N GLY A 323 10.82 0.22 -10.32
CA GLY A 323 11.89 1.14 -9.91
C GLY A 323 12.08 1.30 -8.39
N LEU A 324 11.28 0.60 -7.56
CA LEU A 324 11.39 0.67 -6.11
C LEU A 324 12.65 -0.06 -5.63
N ARG A 325 13.54 0.63 -4.92
CA ARG A 325 14.82 0.08 -4.45
C ARG A 325 14.80 -0.24 -2.96
N TRP A 326 15.44 -1.33 -2.55
CA TRP A 326 15.54 -1.68 -1.13
C TRP A 326 16.58 -0.81 -0.41
N LEU A 327 16.13 0.04 0.52
CA LEU A 327 16.99 0.88 1.35
C LEU A 327 17.25 0.29 2.74
N GLY A 328 16.32 -0.53 3.26
CA GLY A 328 16.38 -1.16 4.59
C GLY A 328 17.62 -2.01 4.86
N ILE A 329 17.70 -2.53 6.08
CA ILE A 329 18.86 -3.28 6.59
C ILE A 329 19.12 -4.50 5.71
N ARG A 330 20.39 -4.73 5.39
CA ARG A 330 20.87 -5.89 4.61
C ARG A 330 21.81 -6.75 5.44
N SER A 331 22.08 -7.96 4.97
CA SER A 331 23.08 -8.85 5.60
C SER A 331 24.45 -8.20 5.77
N SER A 332 24.88 -7.35 4.82
CA SER A 332 26.13 -6.58 4.93
C SER A 332 26.17 -5.69 6.16
N ASP A 333 25.04 -5.09 6.52
CA ASP A 333 24.94 -4.13 7.63
C ASP A 333 24.96 -4.86 8.98
N VAL A 334 24.35 -6.04 9.01
CA VAL A 334 24.36 -6.92 10.18
C VAL A 334 25.74 -7.52 10.41
N LEU A 335 26.41 -8.00 9.36
CA LEU A 335 27.70 -8.68 9.45
C LEU A 335 28.87 -7.72 9.73
N LEU A 336 28.85 -6.49 9.20
CA LEU A 336 29.91 -5.51 9.44
C LEU A 336 30.02 -5.16 10.94
N ASN A 337 28.89 -5.10 11.63
CA ASN A 337 28.84 -4.87 13.07
C ASN A 337 29.46 -6.04 13.84
N THR A 338 29.37 -7.29 13.35
CA THR A 338 29.98 -8.46 13.98
C THR A 338 31.50 -8.49 13.88
N VAL A 339 32.07 -8.09 12.73
CA VAL A 339 33.53 -8.13 12.49
C VAL A 339 34.25 -7.03 13.26
N MET A 340 33.71 -5.81 13.29
CA MET A 340 34.31 -4.67 14.00
C MET A 340 34.40 -4.88 15.51
N THR A 341 33.62 -5.80 16.10
CA THR A 341 33.71 -6.16 17.52
C THR A 341 34.68 -7.28 17.85
N GLN A 342 35.10 -8.11 16.90
CA GLN A 342 36.07 -9.17 17.16
C GLN A 342 37.50 -8.62 17.27
N ASP A 343 37.83 -7.59 16.49
CA ASP A 343 39.17 -6.98 16.49
C ASP A 343 39.50 -6.18 17.77
N CYS A 344 38.48 -5.67 18.48
CA CYS A 344 38.68 -4.99 19.76
C CYS A 344 38.82 -5.95 20.95
N SER A 345 38.39 -7.20 20.81
CA SER A 345 38.41 -8.21 21.88
C SER A 345 39.70 -9.02 21.94
N ALA A 346 40.50 -9.02 20.86
CA ALA A 346 41.69 -9.87 20.73
C ALA A 346 42.99 -9.26 21.30
N ASN A 347 42.98 -8.00 21.75
CA ASN A 347 44.20 -7.27 22.13
C ASN A 347 44.34 -6.92 23.62
N SER A 348 43.62 -7.61 24.50
CA SER A 348 43.81 -7.50 25.96
C SER A 348 44.08 -8.86 26.60
N GLN A 349 45.19 -9.50 26.24
CA GLN A 349 45.85 -10.46 27.11
C GLN A 349 47.28 -10.01 27.37
N GLY A 350 47.50 -9.54 28.59
CA GLY A 350 48.80 -9.14 29.11
C GLY A 350 48.69 -8.92 30.62
N SER A 351 48.99 -9.99 31.36
CA SER A 351 49.58 -9.96 32.71
C SER A 351 48.63 -9.67 33.90
N GLN A 352 48.16 -10.71 34.60
CA GLN A 352 48.74 -11.21 35.86
C GLN A 352 47.78 -12.17 36.60
N SER A 353 48.38 -13.25 37.10
CA SER A 353 47.83 -14.32 37.91
C SER A 353 47.52 -13.88 39.35
N SER A 354 46.48 -14.43 39.96
CA SER A 354 46.55 -15.38 41.09
C SER A 354 45.25 -15.42 41.91
N GLN A 355 44.70 -16.64 42.02
CA GLN A 355 44.09 -17.27 43.21
C GLN A 355 43.27 -16.39 44.20
N ASP A 356 41.97 -16.68 44.37
CA ASP A 356 41.53 -17.60 45.42
C ASP A 356 39.99 -17.81 45.47
N LEU A 357 39.63 -18.98 45.98
CA LEU A 357 38.29 -19.54 46.21
C LEU A 357 37.62 -18.93 47.44
N SER A 358 36.27 -18.82 47.46
CA SER A 358 35.41 -19.23 48.60
C SER A 358 33.97 -18.66 48.50
N SER A 359 33.03 -19.60 48.33
CA SER A 359 31.79 -19.82 49.08
C SER A 359 30.93 -18.68 49.66
N GLN A 360 29.65 -18.78 49.28
CA GLN A 360 28.44 -18.76 50.12
C GLN A 360 27.86 -17.43 50.66
N GLU A 361 26.60 -17.25 50.24
CA GLU A 361 25.40 -17.03 51.07
C GLU A 361 24.89 -15.61 51.40
N SER A 362 23.61 -15.44 50.99
CA SER A 362 22.48 -14.91 51.78
C SER A 362 22.23 -13.40 51.88
N ILE A 363 21.25 -13.01 51.06
CA ILE A 363 20.17 -12.01 51.26
C ILE A 363 19.64 -12.05 52.72
N ALA A 364 19.64 -10.97 53.49
CA ALA A 364 18.56 -9.99 53.78
C ALA A 364 18.84 -9.50 55.23
N TYR A 365 18.47 -8.33 55.76
CA TYR A 365 17.34 -7.42 55.57
C TYR A 365 17.72 -6.08 56.23
N SER A 366 17.21 -4.97 55.69
CA SER A 366 17.41 -3.59 56.14
C SER A 366 16.45 -3.21 57.26
N VAL A 367 16.83 -2.26 58.14
CA VAL A 367 15.89 -1.29 58.75
C VAL A 367 16.59 0.05 59.01
N ASP A 368 16.02 1.09 58.37
CA ASP A 368 15.93 2.53 58.67
C ASP A 368 17.10 3.35 59.23
N ALA A 369 17.44 4.45 58.53
CA ALA A 369 17.00 5.80 58.92
C ALA A 369 17.59 6.89 58.00
N PHE A 370 16.83 7.98 57.86
CA PHE A 370 17.09 9.22 57.14
C PHE A 370 18.47 9.84 57.43
N GLU A 371 19.10 10.47 56.42
CA GLU A 371 19.35 11.92 56.40
C GLU A 371 19.74 12.40 54.98
N ASP A 372 19.40 13.66 54.75
CA ASP A 372 19.41 14.46 53.54
C ASP A 372 20.81 15.05 53.30
N GLU A 373 21.46 14.79 52.17
CA GLU A 373 22.55 15.62 51.62
C GLU A 373 22.75 15.33 50.13
N ARG A 374 22.62 16.38 49.30
CA ARG A 374 22.93 16.37 47.87
C ARG A 374 24.44 16.32 47.64
N PRO A 375 24.94 15.50 46.69
CA PRO A 375 26.16 15.85 45.97
C PRO A 375 25.91 16.06 44.48
N ALA A 376 26.68 17.00 43.93
CA ALA A 376 26.61 17.53 42.58
C ALA A 376 26.60 16.46 41.47
N LYS A 377 25.81 16.72 40.42
CA LYS A 377 25.74 15.94 39.18
C LYS A 377 27.14 15.78 38.56
N ARG A 378 27.70 14.57 38.64
CA ARG A 378 28.79 14.13 37.75
C ARG A 378 28.24 14.07 36.31
N PRO A 379 29.01 14.48 35.28
CA PRO A 379 28.58 14.29 33.90
C PRO A 379 28.43 12.79 33.65
N ARG A 380 27.22 12.36 33.24
CA ARG A 380 26.97 10.97 32.86
C ARG A 380 27.90 10.62 31.70
N SER A 381 28.84 9.71 31.97
CA SER A 381 29.64 9.03 30.96
C SER A 381 28.72 8.49 29.86
N ARG A 382 28.99 8.87 28.61
CA ARG A 382 28.40 8.25 27.40
C ARG A 382 28.63 6.74 27.52
N ARG A 383 27.56 5.95 27.72
CA ARG A 383 27.65 4.49 27.59
C ARG A 383 28.09 4.17 26.17
N THR A 384 29.27 3.61 26.05
CA THR A 384 29.86 3.11 24.82
C THR A 384 29.10 1.87 24.34
N LYS A 385 28.55 1.97 23.12
CA LYS A 385 28.23 0.92 22.13
C LYS A 385 27.73 -0.44 22.69
N SER A 386 26.43 -0.69 22.53
CA SER A 386 25.78 -2.01 22.67
C SER A 386 26.38 -3.06 21.74
N HIS A 387 26.24 -4.33 22.10
CA HIS A 387 26.86 -5.46 21.41
C HIS A 387 26.08 -5.76 20.11
N PRO A 388 26.72 -6.17 18.99
CA PRO A 388 26.03 -6.47 17.71
C PRO A 388 24.97 -7.56 17.81
N SER A 389 25.11 -8.46 18.79
CA SER A 389 24.18 -9.52 19.13
C SER A 389 22.86 -9.01 19.72
N ASP A 390 22.79 -7.75 20.17
CA ASP A 390 21.61 -7.19 20.82
C ASP A 390 20.49 -6.85 19.82
N TYR A 391 20.81 -6.80 18.53
CA TYR A 391 19.91 -6.32 17.48
C TYR A 391 19.51 -7.37 16.45
N THR A 392 20.08 -8.57 16.54
CA THR A 392 19.76 -9.71 15.66
C THR A 392 18.98 -10.76 16.41
N ALA A 393 17.91 -11.27 15.81
CA ALA A 393 17.14 -12.39 16.34
C ALA A 393 17.31 -13.63 15.45
N SER A 394 17.06 -14.82 16.01
CA SER A 394 17.03 -16.04 15.23
C SER A 394 15.75 -16.13 14.39
N LEU A 395 15.82 -16.80 13.24
CA LEU A 395 14.62 -17.07 12.44
C LEU A 395 13.71 -18.05 13.17
N SER A 396 12.40 -17.75 13.18
CA SER A 396 11.39 -18.71 13.60
C SER A 396 11.12 -19.76 12.52
N GLU A 397 10.37 -20.81 12.85
CA GLU A 397 9.93 -21.81 11.87
C GLU A 397 9.08 -21.18 10.76
N ARG A 398 8.16 -20.28 11.13
CA ARG A 398 7.31 -19.54 10.18
C ARG A 398 8.14 -18.64 9.26
N ASP A 399 9.20 -18.01 9.79
CA ASP A 399 10.09 -17.19 8.97
C ASP A 399 10.81 -18.06 7.92
N ARG A 400 11.29 -19.24 8.32
CA ARG A 400 11.93 -20.20 7.40
C ARG A 400 10.97 -20.69 6.32
N GLU A 401 9.75 -21.06 6.69
CA GLU A 401 8.70 -21.45 5.73
C GLU A 401 8.41 -20.32 4.74
N LYS A 402 8.29 -19.08 5.24
CA LYS A 402 8.07 -17.91 4.41
C LYS A 402 9.24 -17.65 3.47
N ALA A 403 10.47 -17.74 3.95
CA ALA A 403 11.68 -17.59 3.12
C ALA A 403 11.72 -18.62 1.98
N VAL A 404 11.44 -19.89 2.29
CA VAL A 404 11.39 -20.97 1.29
C VAL A 404 10.28 -20.72 0.27
N SER A 405 9.09 -20.28 0.70
CA SER A 405 8.00 -19.90 -0.20
C SER A 405 8.42 -18.79 -1.15
N VAL A 406 9.02 -17.71 -0.64
CA VAL A 406 9.45 -16.57 -1.45
C VAL A 406 10.58 -16.97 -2.40
N LEU A 407 11.52 -17.81 -1.97
CA LEU A 407 12.58 -18.35 -2.83
C LEU A 407 12.03 -19.20 -3.97
N ARG A 408 11.00 -20.02 -3.71
CA ARG A 408 10.33 -20.81 -4.75
C ARG A 408 9.71 -19.89 -5.81
N ASP A 409 9.05 -18.82 -5.36
CA ASP A 409 8.44 -17.84 -6.27
C ASP A 409 9.50 -17.09 -7.09
N ILE A 410 10.67 -16.78 -6.52
CA ILE A 410 11.78 -16.16 -7.25
C ILE A 410 12.38 -17.15 -8.25
N CYS A 411 12.72 -18.38 -7.83
CA CYS A 411 13.35 -19.37 -8.70
C CYS A 411 12.43 -19.89 -9.82
N GLY A 412 11.12 -19.69 -9.71
CA GLY A 412 10.17 -19.99 -10.79
C GLY A 412 10.29 -19.06 -12.01
N THR A 413 10.99 -17.92 -11.92
CA THR A 413 11.17 -17.01 -13.05
C THR A 413 12.38 -17.41 -13.91
N ALA A 414 12.18 -17.55 -15.22
CA ALA A 414 13.21 -18.06 -16.14
C ALA A 414 14.42 -17.12 -16.31
N ARG A 415 14.24 -15.81 -16.05
CA ARG A 415 15.30 -14.80 -16.11
C ARG A 415 15.14 -13.84 -14.94
N LEU A 416 15.99 -14.02 -13.93
CA LEU A 416 16.07 -13.12 -12.78
C LEU A 416 16.69 -11.79 -13.19
N ASP A 417 16.08 -10.68 -12.81
CA ASP A 417 16.73 -9.37 -12.87
C ASP A 417 17.77 -9.19 -11.74
N ALA A 418 18.51 -8.07 -11.74
CA ALA A 418 19.52 -7.82 -10.71
C ALA A 418 18.92 -7.72 -9.30
N THR A 419 17.72 -7.17 -9.19
CA THR A 419 17.00 -6.94 -7.94
C THR A 419 16.43 -8.24 -7.36
N GLU A 420 15.90 -9.13 -8.19
CA GLU A 420 15.47 -10.48 -7.80
C GLU A 420 16.64 -11.34 -7.36
N ARG A 421 17.81 -11.22 -8.01
CA ARG A 421 19.04 -11.88 -7.54
C ARG A 421 19.47 -11.38 -6.17
N GLU A 422 19.40 -10.08 -5.94
CA GLU A 422 19.67 -9.47 -4.62
C GLU A 422 18.74 -10.04 -3.55
N HIS A 423 17.42 -10.05 -3.79
CA HIS A 423 16.46 -10.63 -2.84
C HIS A 423 16.72 -12.11 -2.56
N LYS A 424 17.04 -12.90 -3.60
CA LYS A 424 17.38 -14.31 -3.46
C LYS A 424 18.60 -14.50 -2.56
N LEU A 425 19.67 -13.72 -2.79
CA LEU A 425 20.90 -13.80 -2.01
C LEU A 425 20.66 -13.41 -0.55
N GLU A 426 19.92 -12.34 -0.29
CA GLU A 426 19.62 -11.91 1.08
C GLU A 426 18.77 -12.96 1.82
N LEU A 427 17.76 -13.57 1.17
CA LEU A 427 17.00 -14.68 1.75
C LEU A 427 17.86 -15.91 2.04
N GLN A 428 18.76 -16.26 1.12
CA GLN A 428 19.71 -17.37 1.32
C GLN A 428 20.64 -17.08 2.50
N ARG A 429 21.17 -15.85 2.61
CA ARG A 429 22.01 -15.44 3.75
C ARG A 429 21.25 -15.48 5.07
N MET A 430 20.00 -14.98 5.11
CA MET A 430 19.14 -15.10 6.30
C MET A 430 19.00 -16.57 6.74
N LEU A 431 18.70 -17.47 5.80
CA LEU A 431 18.53 -18.90 6.08
C LEU A 431 19.83 -19.57 6.53
N MET A 432 20.94 -19.29 5.85
CA MET A 432 22.26 -19.88 6.17
C MET A 432 22.78 -19.44 7.53
N LEU A 433 22.59 -18.16 7.87
CA LEU A 433 23.03 -17.59 9.14
C LEU A 433 22.01 -17.79 10.26
N ASN A 434 20.76 -18.15 9.91
CA ASN A 434 19.62 -18.25 10.82
C ASN A 434 19.36 -16.95 11.60
N ILE A 435 19.53 -15.79 10.94
CA ILE A 435 19.36 -14.46 11.55
C ILE A 435 18.31 -13.61 10.82
N LYS A 436 17.70 -12.71 11.58
CA LYS A 436 16.89 -11.57 11.12
C LYS A 436 17.18 -10.33 11.99
N ALA A 437 16.83 -9.15 11.49
CA ALA A 437 16.98 -7.90 12.23
C ALA A 437 15.82 -6.93 11.93
N GLU A 438 15.29 -6.28 12.97
CA GLU A 438 14.29 -5.23 12.80
C GLU A 438 14.96 -3.91 12.40
N ILE A 439 14.24 -3.00 11.72
CA ILE A 439 14.76 -1.66 11.40
C ILE A 439 15.19 -0.86 12.64
N GLN A 440 14.62 -1.19 13.80
CA GLN A 440 15.00 -0.62 15.10
C GLN A 440 16.43 -1.00 15.53
N ALA A 441 17.07 -1.94 14.84
CA ALA A 441 18.47 -2.30 15.04
C ALA A 441 19.45 -1.18 14.71
N VAL A 442 19.10 -0.31 13.77
CA VAL A 442 19.93 0.83 13.34
C VAL A 442 19.47 2.15 13.96
N ASP A 443 18.65 2.06 15.01
CA ASP A 443 18.05 3.18 15.69
C ASP A 443 18.95 3.67 16.84
N ASP A 444 19.48 4.88 16.74
CA ASP A 444 20.24 5.54 17.81
C ASP A 444 19.26 6.19 18.80
N PHE A 445 18.70 5.40 19.72
CA PHE A 445 17.79 5.86 20.77
C PHE A 445 16.48 6.53 20.26
N GLY A 446 15.96 6.10 19.12
CA GLY A 446 14.71 6.63 18.54
C GLY A 446 14.92 7.52 17.31
N ASP A 447 16.18 7.81 16.94
CA ASP A 447 16.54 8.59 15.76
C ASP A 447 17.32 7.77 14.70
N ILE A 448 16.63 7.41 13.62
CA ILE A 448 17.19 6.73 12.43
C ILE A 448 17.64 7.71 11.33
N THR A 449 17.47 9.02 11.51
CA THR A 449 17.61 10.01 10.43
C THR A 449 19.02 10.09 9.85
N ASN A 450 20.06 10.00 10.68
CA ASN A 450 21.46 10.00 10.22
C ASN A 450 21.76 8.80 9.30
N TRP A 451 21.32 7.61 9.71
CA TRP A 451 21.49 6.39 8.91
C TRP A 451 20.76 6.49 7.57
N LEU A 452 19.55 7.05 7.57
CA LEU A 452 18.79 7.30 6.34
C LEU A 452 19.48 8.30 5.42
N ASP A 453 20.01 9.40 5.96
CA ASP A 453 20.70 10.42 5.17
C ASP A 453 21.94 9.86 4.47
N GLU A 454 22.77 9.08 5.18
CA GLU A 454 23.93 8.41 4.59
C GLU A 454 23.53 7.48 3.45
N ARG A 455 22.47 6.70 3.64
CA ARG A 455 21.98 5.74 2.65
C ARG A 455 21.35 6.43 1.44
N LEU A 456 20.52 7.44 1.65
CA LEU A 456 19.89 8.19 0.56
C LEU A 456 20.92 8.96 -0.28
N LEU A 457 21.91 9.59 0.37
CA LEU A 457 22.98 10.32 -0.32
C LEU A 457 23.85 9.39 -1.16
N LYS A 458 24.22 8.21 -0.63
CA LYS A 458 24.99 7.22 -1.38
C LYS A 458 24.29 6.83 -2.69
N HIS A 459 22.99 6.54 -2.63
CA HIS A 459 22.22 6.18 -3.82
C HIS A 459 21.96 7.36 -4.76
N SER A 460 21.93 8.59 -4.25
CA SER A 460 21.82 9.79 -5.11
C SER A 460 23.12 10.05 -5.89
N MET A 461 24.28 9.71 -5.32
CA MET A 461 25.58 9.84 -6.00
C MET A 461 25.73 8.81 -7.12
N ASP A 462 25.35 7.56 -6.85
CA ASP A 462 25.44 6.46 -7.84
C ASP A 462 24.60 6.74 -9.10
N VAL A 463 23.50 7.49 -8.97
CA VAL A 463 22.63 7.86 -10.11
C VAL A 463 23.20 9.01 -10.95
N ASN A 464 24.01 9.90 -10.37
CA ASN A 464 24.68 10.98 -11.10
C ASN A 464 26.01 10.54 -11.75
N SER A 465 26.44 9.31 -11.47
CA SER A 465 27.70 8.72 -11.97
C SER A 465 27.53 7.97 -13.29
N HIS A 466 26.29 7.78 -13.75
CA HIS A 466 25.86 7.14 -14.98
C HIS A 466 25.00 8.10 -15.80
#